data_AF-A0A379SX83-F1
#
_entry.id   AF-A0A379SX83-F1
#
_cell.length_a   1.000
_cell.length_b   1.000
_cell.length_c   1.000
_cell.angle_alpha   90.00
_cell.angle_beta   90.00
_cell.angle_gamma   90.00
#
_symmetry.space_group_name_H-M   'P 1'
#
loop_
_entity.id
_entity.type
_entity.pdbx_description
1 polymer ?
#
loop_
_entity_poly.entity_id
_entity_poly.type
_entity_poly.pdbx_seq_one_letter_code
_entity_poly.pdbx_strand_id
1 'polypeptide(L)' 'MMRLISRCAQELSVIAQELNASSIEQVVYAWILRLPSQPLPIIGSGKIERVRAAVEAETLSLSRQQWFRIRKAALGYDVP' A
#
# COMPACT_ATOMS: atom_id res chain seq x y z
N MET A 1 8.59 6.83 17.11
CA MET A 1 7.47 5.99 16.59
C MET A 1 6.40 6.81 15.87
N MET A 2 5.81 7.85 16.50
CA MET A 2 4.71 8.65 15.91
C MET A 2 5.08 9.43 14.62
N ARG A 3 6.35 9.83 14.43
CA ARG A 3 6.85 10.50 13.21
C ARG A 3 6.98 9.59 11.97
N LEU A 4 7.10 8.27 12.15
CA LEU A 4 7.23 7.33 11.02
C LEU A 4 5.85 6.98 10.45
N ILE A 5 4.86 6.82 11.33
CA ILE A 5 3.47 6.52 10.94
C ILE A 5 2.89 7.65 10.10
N SER A 6 3.13 8.90 10.49
CA SER A 6 2.69 10.09 9.74
C SER A 6 3.34 10.19 8.36
N ARG A 7 4.63 9.83 8.23
CA ARG A 7 5.35 9.83 6.94
C ARG A 7 4.84 8.75 5.99
N CYS A 8 4.64 7.54 6.49
CA CYS A 8 4.13 6.43 5.69
C CYS A 8 2.73 6.72 5.17
N ALA A 9 1.83 7.24 6.02
CA ALA A 9 0.48 7.63 5.60
C ALA A 9 0.48 8.73 4.53
N GLN A 10 1.40 9.70 4.65
CA GLN A 10 1.57 10.75 3.65
C GLN A 10 2.03 10.17 2.30
N GLU A 11 3.05 9.29 2.32
CA GLU A 11 3.58 8.68 1.10
C GLU A 11 2.54 7.80 0.40
N LEU A 12 1.76 7.03 1.17
CA LEU A 12 0.65 6.23 0.64
C LEU A 12 -0.40 7.12 -0.03
N SER A 13 -0.69 8.29 0.54
CA SER A 13 -1.63 9.26 -0.06
C SER A 13 -1.11 9.82 -1.39
N VAL A 14 0.19 10.13 -1.47
CA VAL A 14 0.82 10.58 -2.73
C VAL A 14 0.73 9.50 -3.80
N ILE A 15 1.08 8.26 -3.46
CA ILE A 15 1.04 7.14 -4.41
C ILE A 15 -0.40 6.79 -4.80
N ALA A 16 -1.37 6.94 -3.89
CA ALA A 16 -2.78 6.77 -4.22
C ALA A 16 -3.22 7.73 -5.33
N GLN A 17 -2.77 8.99 -5.28
CA GLN A 17 -3.04 9.97 -6.33
C GLN A 17 -2.36 9.59 -7.65
N GLU A 18 -1.08 9.17 -7.62
CA GLU A 18 -0.33 8.75 -8.81
C GLU A 18 -0.97 7.55 -9.53
N LEU A 19 -1.64 6.67 -8.78
CA LEU A 19 -2.29 5.46 -9.31
C LEU A 19 -3.79 5.61 -9.53
N ASN A 20 -4.35 6.79 -9.26
CA ASN A 20 -5.80 7.02 -9.24
C ASN A 20 -6.56 6.03 -8.33
N ALA A 21 -5.93 5.60 -7.24
CA ALA A 21 -6.55 4.74 -6.25
C ALA A 21 -7.60 5.50 -5.44
N SER A 22 -8.70 4.84 -5.10
CA SER A 22 -9.79 5.42 -4.32
C SER A 22 -9.47 5.56 -2.83
N SER A 23 -8.45 4.85 -2.35
CA SER A 23 -8.04 4.86 -0.93
C SER A 23 -6.59 4.46 -0.73
N ILE A 24 -6.01 4.81 0.43
CA ILE A 24 -4.67 4.35 0.80
C ILE A 24 -4.64 2.85 1.10
N GLU A 25 -5.76 2.27 1.55
CA GLU A 25 -5.91 0.84 1.80
C GLU A 25 -5.71 0.02 0.52
N GLN A 26 -6.24 0.48 -0.62
CA GLN A 26 -5.98 -0.14 -1.92
C GLN A 26 -4.48 -0.16 -2.24
N VAL A 27 -3.77 0.94 -1.99
CA VAL A 27 -2.31 1.01 -2.21
C VAL A 27 -1.56 0.03 -1.30
N VAL A 28 -2.00 -0.11 -0.05
CA VAL A 28 -1.40 -1.07 0.90
C VAL A 28 -1.61 -2.51 0.42
N TYR A 29 -2.81 -2.88 -0.03
CA TYR A 29 -3.07 -4.21 -0.58
C TYR A 29 -2.23 -4.46 -1.84
N ALA A 30 -2.19 -3.51 -2.77
CA ALA A 30 -1.35 -3.62 -3.98
C ALA A 30 0.14 -3.78 -3.64
N TRP A 31 0.63 -3.09 -2.61
CA TRP A 31 2.02 -3.21 -2.15
C TRP A 31 2.34 -4.61 -1.61
N ILE A 32 1.43 -5.21 -0.84
CA ILE A 32 1.56 -6.57 -0.30
C ILE A 32 1.49 -7.60 -1.43
N LEU A 33 0.48 -7.49 -2.29
CA LEU A 33 0.25 -8.43 -3.40
C LEU A 33 1.39 -8.43 -4.43
N ARG A 34 2.19 -7.36 -4.49
CA ARG A 34 3.35 -7.27 -5.39
C ARG A 34 4.58 -8.05 -4.91
N LEU A 35 4.54 -8.64 -3.71
CA LEU A 35 5.62 -9.51 -3.22
C LEU A 35 5.76 -10.75 -4.12
N PRO A 36 7.00 -11.18 -4.42
CA PRO A 36 7.24 -12.33 -5.31
C PRO A 36 6.70 -13.66 -4.75
N SER A 37 6.51 -13.74 -3.43
CA SER A 37 5.93 -14.90 -2.75
C SER A 37 4.42 -15.05 -2.92
N GLN A 38 3.74 -14.09 -3.56
CA GLN A 38 2.29 -14.09 -3.81
C GLN A 38 1.47 -14.36 -2.55
N PRO A 39 1.57 -13.48 -1.53
CA PRO A 39 0.85 -13.66 -0.28
C PRO A 39 -0.67 -13.60 -0.48
N LEU A 40 -1.41 -14.26 0.41
CA LEU A 40 -2.86 -14.19 0.49
C LEU A 40 -3.26 -13.30 1.68
N PRO A 41 -3.64 -12.01 1.47
CA PRO A 41 -3.96 -11.10 2.56
C PRO A 41 -5.23 -11.53 3.29
N ILE A 42 -5.18 -11.59 4.62
CA ILE A 42 -6.35 -11.84 5.46
C ILE A 42 -6.99 -10.50 5.82
N ILE A 43 -8.25 -10.31 5.46
CA ILE A 43 -9.01 -9.09 5.72
C ILE A 43 -9.73 -9.22 7.07
N GLY A 44 -9.21 -8.55 8.10
CA GLY A 44 -9.79 -8.57 9.46
C GLY A 44 -10.99 -7.65 9.69
N SER A 45 -11.57 -7.08 8.63
CA SER A 45 -12.68 -6.10 8.71
C SER A 45 -14.03 -6.79 8.53
N GLY A 46 -15.00 -6.49 9.40
CA GLY A 46 -16.41 -6.88 9.19
C GLY A 46 -17.16 -6.00 8.18
N LYS A 47 -16.55 -4.92 7.69
CA LYS A 47 -17.14 -3.99 6.71
C LYS A 47 -16.85 -4.45 5.28
N ILE A 48 -17.91 -4.62 4.48
CA ILE A 48 -17.83 -5.12 3.09
C ILE A 48 -17.05 -4.17 2.17
N GLU A 49 -17.08 -2.88 2.45
CA GLU A 49 -16.40 -1.83 1.69
C GLU A 49 -14.88 -2.05 1.70
N ARG A 50 -14.33 -2.56 2.82
CA ARG A 50 -12.90 -2.89 2.91
C ARG A 50 -12.51 -4.15 2.16
N VAL A 51 -13.45 -5.08 1.98
CA VAL A 51 -13.25 -6.26 1.13
C VAL A 51 -13.21 -5.82 -0.34
N ARG A 52 -14.14 -4.97 -0.76
CA ARG A 52 -14.15 -4.40 -2.12
C ARG A 52 -12.86 -3.65 -2.44
N ALA A 53 -12.37 -2.82 -1.52
CA ALA A 53 -11.10 -2.14 -1.67
C ALA A 53 -9.91 -3.11 -1.86
N ALA A 54 -9.89 -4.26 -1.18
CA ALA A 54 -8.84 -5.25 -1.37
C ALA A 54 -8.89 -5.91 -2.76
N VAL A 55 -10.08 -6.20 -3.26
CA VAL A 55 -10.27 -6.77 -4.61
C VAL A 55 -9.87 -5.76 -5.69
N GLU A 56 -10.30 -4.51 -5.55
CA GLU A 56 -9.97 -3.45 -6.52
C GLU A 56 -8.46 -3.14 -6.57
N ALA A 57 -7.74 -3.39 -5.47
CA ALA A 57 -6.30 -3.22 -5.41
C ALA A 57 -5.52 -4.13 -6.37
N GLU A 58 -6.09 -5.28 -6.80
CA GLU A 58 -5.47 -6.16 -7.79
C GLU A 58 -5.27 -5.47 -9.15
N THR A 59 -6.07 -4.45 -9.44
CA THR A 59 -5.98 -3.68 -10.70
C THR A 59 -4.90 -2.60 -10.66
N LEU A 60 -4.38 -2.26 -9.48
CA LEU A 60 -3.37 -1.22 -9.32
C LEU A 60 -2.00 -1.70 -9.78
N SER A 61 -1.44 -1.01 -10.77
CA SER A 61 -0.12 -1.29 -11.31
C SER A 61 0.96 -0.50 -10.58
N LEU A 62 1.42 -1.04 -9.44
CA LEU A 62 2.49 -0.42 -8.66
C LEU A 62 3.86 -0.62 -9.33
N SER A 63 4.54 0.49 -9.67
CA SER A 63 5.93 0.43 -10.16
C SER A 63 6.89 -0.02 -9.05
N ARG A 64 8.06 -0.56 -9.43
CA ARG A 64 9.11 -0.91 -8.45
C ARG A 64 9.55 0.30 -7.63
N GLN A 65 9.64 1.48 -8.24
CA GLN A 65 10.04 2.70 -7.56
C GLN A 65 9.01 3.12 -6.50
N GLN A 66 7.72 3.08 -6.82
CA GLN A 66 6.64 3.32 -5.85
C GLN A 66 6.67 2.29 -4.72
N TRP A 67 6.92 1.01 -5.04
CA TRP A 67 7.05 -0.04 -4.03
C TRP A 67 8.16 0.26 -3.00
N PHE A 68 9.32 0.72 -3.47
CA PHE A 68 10.43 1.09 -2.59
C PHE A 68 10.21 2.41 -1.85
N ARG A 69 9.48 3.37 -2.41
CA ARG A 69 9.09 4.60 -1.72
C ARG A 69 8.24 4.30 -0.49
N ILE A 70 7.26 3.41 -0.60
CA ILE A 70 6.44 2.95 0.55
C ILE A 70 7.34 2.30 1.61
N ARG A 71 8.23 1.39 1.20
CA ARG A 71 9.17 0.72 2.12
C ARG A 71 10.06 1.73 2.84
N LYS A 72 10.63 2.70 2.13
CA LYS A 72 11.47 3.77 2.69
C LYS A 72 10.68 4.63 3.68
N ALA A 73 9.46 5.01 3.33
CA ALA A 73 8.62 5.83 4.21
C ALA A 73 8.25 5.08 5.51
N ALA A 74 8.03 3.77 5.44
CA ALA A 74 7.72 2.91 6.57
C ALA A 74 8.95 2.64 7.47
N LEU A 75 10.11 2.31 6.88
CA LEU A 75 11.33 1.91 7.61
C LEU A 75 12.24 3.09 7.98
N GLY A 76 12.16 4.20 7.25
CA GLY A 76 12.96 5.41 7.49
C GLY A 76 14.34 5.42 6.84
N TYR A 77 14.71 4.39 6.07
CA TYR A 77 15.99 4.28 5.37
C TYR A 77 15.84 3.53 4.03
N ASP A 78 16.81 3.72 3.13
CA ASP A 78 16.83 3.09 1.81
C ASP A 78 17.15 1.59 1.86
N VAL A 79 16.98 0.90 0.74
CA VAL A 79 17.46 -0.48 0.59
C VAL A 79 19.00 -0.44 0.53
N PRO A 80 19.71 -1.39 1.17
CA PRO A 80 21.16 -1.53 1.02
C PRO A 80 21.60 -1.78 -0.43
#